data_AF-A0A6P0IGV8-F1
#
_entry.id   AF-A0A6P0IGV8-F1
#
_cell.length_a   1.000
_cell.length_b   1.000
_cell.length_c   1.000
_cell.angle_alpha   90.00
_cell.angle_beta   90.00
_cell.angle_gamma   90.00
#
_symmetry.space_group_name_H-M   'P 1'
#
loop_
_entity.id
_entity.type
_entity.pdbx_description
1 polymer ?
#
loop_
_entity_poly.entity_id
_entity_poly.type
_entity_poly.pdbx_seq_one_letter_code
_entity_poly.pdbx_strand_id
1 'polypeptide(L)'
;MVNQSSGRCCGLLKVASCLTLGVFFPFDKHQALAEVTPDTTLGAESSRVTPDAQVRGGLADLIEGGAERGANLFHSFTDFNVEELQRVYFVNPAGIENIISRVTGTNPSSILGTLGVDGAANLFLLNPHGIIFGANAQLDIQGSFVASTANSITFGDGSSFSANPDNSSLLTVSVPLGLQYGTNQAGAIANAGNLAVGSGQTLSLSGGTVTSTGSLTAAGGRVEVLGNQVSLLDNARIDVSSDTGGGTVLIGGDFQGNGTVPNAVHTFVGSDVTINADALTNGDGGKVIVWADQTATVHGTLTARGGTVSGDGGFIETSGKQFLNLTSTPDASAPNGSGGTWLIDPTDITLAKGGGAIGTNTVNVANINDALNRGTNVTISTSIGGTDQGNITQNNDALICKTEGGDATLTLQAENDIVLNADITSNSGQLNIELLADSDNSGAGAIIITTLDGTIDIDTNGGDFSSLGRGTTNSNGWGHHLNNANINAGGGNLKLEGTGIADGTGNGIGISNSQLKTTGLGTITLIGNGGIGGDDSIGVDVTNNTIISS
;
A
#
# COMPACT_ATOMS: atom_id res chain seq x y z
N MET A 1 -5.48 -63.44 26.99
CA MET A 1 -4.62 -64.59 27.35
C MET A 1 -3.31 -64.01 27.84
N VAL A 2 -3.08 -63.83 29.16
CA VAL A 2 -2.58 -64.86 30.14
C VAL A 2 -1.26 -65.46 29.60
N ASN A 3 -0.08 -65.47 30.22
CA ASN A 3 0.47 -65.32 31.59
C ASN A 3 1.98 -64.98 31.38
N GLN A 4 2.67 -64.09 32.11
CA GLN A 4 3.15 -64.15 33.51
C GLN A 4 4.07 -65.33 33.89
N SER A 5 5.33 -64.97 34.20
CA SER A 5 6.24 -65.51 35.24
C SER A 5 6.87 -66.91 35.01
N SER A 6 8.08 -67.22 35.47
CA SER A 6 8.70 -66.96 36.77
C SER A 6 10.18 -67.40 36.79
N GLY A 7 10.94 -67.00 37.82
CA GLY A 7 12.17 -67.69 38.24
C GLY A 7 13.28 -66.81 38.82
N ARG A 8 13.31 -66.66 40.14
CA ARG A 8 14.30 -65.92 40.96
C ARG A 8 15.55 -66.76 41.25
N CYS A 9 16.71 -66.13 41.48
CA CYS A 9 17.64 -66.56 42.54
C CYS A 9 18.63 -65.47 43.02
N CYS A 10 18.50 -65.11 44.30
CA CYS A 10 19.49 -64.77 45.36
C CYS A 10 20.82 -64.01 45.09
N GLY A 11 21.10 -62.98 45.91
CA GLY A 11 22.48 -62.55 46.19
C GLY A 11 22.73 -61.15 46.80
N LEU A 12 22.66 -61.05 48.14
CA LEU A 12 23.38 -60.15 49.07
C LEU A 12 23.44 -58.60 48.93
N LEU A 13 22.71 -57.98 49.87
CA LEU A 13 23.00 -56.85 50.77
C LEU A 13 24.44 -56.23 50.80
N LYS A 14 24.54 -54.91 50.64
CA LYS A 14 25.45 -54.01 51.40
C LYS A 14 24.90 -52.58 51.44
N VAL A 15 24.66 -52.11 52.66
CA VAL A 15 24.26 -50.74 53.02
C VAL A 15 25.53 -49.88 53.18
N ALA A 16 25.56 -48.70 52.58
CA ALA A 16 26.52 -47.65 52.92
C ALA A 16 25.80 -46.30 52.94
N SER A 17 25.60 -45.78 54.16
CA SER A 17 25.18 -44.41 54.42
C SER A 17 26.24 -43.42 53.93
N CYS A 18 25.84 -42.41 53.17
CA CYS A 18 26.65 -41.23 52.92
C CYS A 18 25.86 -39.98 53.35
N LEU A 19 26.43 -39.28 54.32
CA LEU A 19 25.96 -38.03 54.92
C LEU A 19 26.00 -36.92 53.85
N THR A 20 24.86 -36.34 53.48
CA THR A 20 24.83 -35.13 52.64
C THR A 20 24.97 -33.89 53.53
N LEU A 21 26.16 -33.32 53.52
CA LEU A 21 26.46 -32.01 54.11
C LEU A 21 25.90 -30.94 53.16
N GLY A 22 24.95 -30.14 53.64
CA GLY A 22 24.38 -29.02 52.89
C GLY A 22 25.41 -27.93 52.65
N VAL A 23 25.57 -27.53 51.39
CA VAL A 23 26.20 -26.26 51.01
C VAL A 23 25.10 -25.45 50.32
N PHE A 24 24.53 -24.52 51.08
CA PHE A 24 23.75 -23.42 50.52
C PHE A 24 24.74 -22.52 49.78
N PHE A 25 24.77 -22.59 48.46
CA PHE A 25 25.33 -21.51 47.66
C PHE A 25 24.30 -20.38 47.66
N PRO A 26 24.62 -19.16 48.12
CA PRO A 26 23.81 -18.01 47.74
C PRO A 26 23.88 -17.92 46.22
N PHE A 27 22.72 -18.05 45.55
CA PHE A 27 22.56 -17.56 44.20
C PHE A 27 22.79 -16.05 44.30
N ASP A 28 24.00 -15.59 43.97
CA ASP A 28 24.21 -14.19 43.65
C ASP A 28 23.30 -13.91 42.46
N LYS A 29 22.21 -13.16 42.72
CA LYS A 29 21.46 -12.46 41.69
C LYS A 29 22.49 -11.59 40.96
N HIS A 30 23.06 -12.11 39.89
CA HIS A 30 23.70 -11.29 38.90
C HIS A 30 22.57 -10.40 38.39
N GLN A 31 22.53 -9.17 38.89
CA GLN A 31 21.76 -8.12 38.27
C GLN A 31 22.34 -8.02 36.87
N ALA A 32 21.64 -8.57 35.88
CA ALA A 32 21.86 -8.17 34.51
C ALA A 32 21.70 -6.64 34.54
N LEU A 33 22.78 -5.91 34.19
CA LEU A 33 22.69 -4.47 34.04
C LEU A 33 21.55 -4.20 33.05
N ALA A 34 20.65 -3.27 33.40
CA ALA A 34 19.51 -2.96 32.55
C ALA A 34 19.97 -2.62 31.12
N GLU A 35 19.35 -3.26 30.12
CA GLU A 35 19.65 -3.01 28.70
C GLU A 35 18.88 -1.79 28.14
N VAL A 36 18.07 -1.16 29.00
CA VAL A 36 17.59 0.21 28.84
C VAL A 36 18.47 1.11 29.68
N THR A 37 19.36 1.86 29.04
CA THR A 37 20.33 2.72 29.72
C THR A 37 20.03 4.19 29.42
N PRO A 38 19.41 4.94 30.35
CA PRO A 38 19.26 6.38 30.23
C PRO A 38 20.58 7.11 30.02
N ASP A 39 20.55 8.19 29.24
CA ASP A 39 21.67 9.12 29.13
C ASP A 39 21.45 10.39 29.96
N THR A 40 22.44 11.29 29.92
CA THR A 40 22.43 12.56 30.66
C THR A 40 22.07 13.77 29.79
N THR A 41 21.64 13.54 28.54
CA THR A 41 21.44 14.61 27.55
C THR A 41 20.19 15.47 27.81
N LEU A 42 19.29 15.02 28.70
CA LEU A 42 18.18 15.80 29.23
C LEU A 42 18.51 16.53 30.55
N GLY A 43 19.75 16.45 31.02
CA GLY A 43 20.21 17.16 32.22
C GLY A 43 19.46 16.72 33.49
N ALA A 44 18.86 17.68 34.21
CA ALA A 44 18.14 17.39 35.45
C ALA A 44 16.84 16.58 35.22
N GLU A 45 16.35 16.56 33.98
CA GLU A 45 15.13 15.89 33.53
C GLU A 45 15.44 14.53 32.87
N SER A 46 16.57 13.90 33.21
CA SER A 46 16.95 12.57 32.70
C SER A 46 15.86 11.52 32.88
N SER A 47 15.76 10.61 31.90
CA SER A 47 15.00 9.37 32.02
C SER A 47 15.53 8.54 33.19
N ARG A 48 14.65 7.78 33.83
CA ARG A 48 14.97 6.86 34.91
C ARG A 48 14.30 5.52 34.64
N VAL A 49 14.95 4.45 35.05
CA VAL A 49 14.38 3.09 34.96
C VAL A 49 14.21 2.57 36.38
N THR A 50 13.00 2.15 36.71
CA THR A 50 12.64 1.49 37.96
C THR A 50 12.36 0.01 37.65
N PRO A 51 13.31 -0.89 37.91
CA PRO A 51 13.14 -2.31 37.63
C PRO A 51 12.09 -2.97 38.52
N ASP A 52 11.50 -4.07 38.05
CA ASP A 52 10.54 -4.90 38.81
C ASP A 52 9.35 -4.10 39.40
N ALA A 53 8.89 -3.06 38.70
CA ALA A 53 7.71 -2.31 39.05
C ALA A 53 6.43 -3.10 38.73
N GLN A 54 5.38 -2.92 39.52
CA GLN A 54 4.07 -3.52 39.25
C GLN A 54 3.32 -2.66 38.21
N VAL A 55 3.23 -3.15 36.99
CA VAL A 55 2.55 -2.49 35.86
C VAL A 55 1.53 -3.46 35.26
N ARG A 56 0.26 -3.03 35.24
CA ARG A 56 -0.86 -3.80 34.65
C ARG A 56 -0.95 -5.25 35.16
N GLY A 57 -0.68 -5.44 36.45
CA GLY A 57 -0.79 -6.75 37.12
C GLY A 57 0.41 -7.69 36.96
N GLY A 58 1.54 -7.22 36.43
CA GLY A 58 2.78 -7.99 36.37
C GLY A 58 4.03 -7.12 36.58
N LEU A 59 5.17 -7.75 36.82
CA LEU A 59 6.46 -7.06 36.90
C LEU A 59 6.88 -6.54 35.53
N ALA A 60 7.48 -5.35 35.51
CA ALA A 60 8.05 -4.69 34.34
C ALA A 60 9.12 -3.69 34.77
N ASP A 61 10.03 -3.35 33.86
CA ASP A 61 10.88 -2.19 34.01
C ASP A 61 10.07 -0.94 33.62
N LEU A 62 9.88 -0.04 34.57
CA LEU A 62 9.10 1.18 34.38
C LEU A 62 10.04 2.35 34.09
N ILE A 63 9.81 3.02 32.96
CA ILE A 63 10.52 4.23 32.56
C ILE A 63 9.76 5.43 33.12
N GLU A 64 10.48 6.24 33.91
CA GLU A 64 9.98 7.41 34.61
C GLU A 64 10.89 8.63 34.39
N GLY A 65 10.52 9.79 34.93
CA GLY A 65 11.24 11.05 34.72
C GLY A 65 11.02 11.57 33.32
N GLY A 66 12.06 12.08 32.67
CA GLY A 66 11.96 12.72 31.35
C GLY A 66 11.62 14.21 31.45
N ALA A 67 11.72 14.89 30.31
CA ALA A 67 11.44 16.32 30.20
C ALA A 67 10.02 16.53 29.68
N GLU A 68 9.16 17.16 30.48
CA GLU A 68 7.77 17.44 30.09
C GLU A 68 7.66 18.83 29.46
N ARG A 69 7.04 18.93 28.27
CA ARG A 69 6.72 20.19 27.61
C ARG A 69 5.31 20.12 27.04
N GLY A 70 4.34 20.66 27.79
CA GLY A 70 2.94 20.60 27.39
C GLY A 70 2.45 19.16 27.34
N ALA A 71 1.92 18.72 26.20
CA ALA A 71 1.45 17.35 25.99
C ALA A 71 2.54 16.35 25.58
N ASN A 72 3.81 16.79 25.51
CA ASN A 72 4.94 15.96 25.10
C ASN A 72 5.83 15.59 26.31
N LEU A 73 6.20 14.32 26.42
CA LEU A 73 7.17 13.79 27.37
C LEU A 73 8.38 13.24 26.61
N PHE A 74 9.57 13.80 26.86
CA PHE A 74 10.79 13.43 26.17
C PHE A 74 11.67 12.51 27.01
N HIS A 75 12.14 11.41 26.40
CA HIS A 75 13.09 10.47 26.97
C HIS A 75 14.33 10.31 26.09
N SER A 76 15.48 10.09 26.72
CA SER A 76 16.75 9.85 26.03
C SER A 76 17.54 8.72 26.66
N PHE A 77 18.09 7.85 25.82
CA PHE A 77 18.81 6.65 26.20
C PHE A 77 20.11 6.53 25.40
N THR A 78 21.17 6.01 26.02
CA THR A 78 22.35 5.55 25.28
C THR A 78 22.02 4.26 24.53
N ASP A 79 21.36 3.32 25.20
CA ASP A 79 20.93 2.03 24.66
C ASP A 79 19.50 1.73 25.10
N PHE A 80 18.71 1.14 24.20
CA PHE A 80 17.31 0.78 24.47
C PHE A 80 16.99 -0.57 23.84
N ASN A 81 17.02 -1.63 24.65
CA ASN A 81 16.64 -2.99 24.27
C ASN A 81 15.57 -3.54 25.21
N VAL A 82 14.78 -4.50 24.72
CA VAL A 82 13.76 -5.23 25.48
C VAL A 82 13.98 -6.72 25.23
N GLU A 83 14.50 -7.44 26.20
CA GLU A 83 14.82 -8.86 26.09
C GLU A 83 13.59 -9.76 25.99
N GLU A 84 13.80 -11.02 25.60
CA GLU A 84 12.73 -12.01 25.60
C GLU A 84 12.08 -12.12 26.98
N LEU A 85 10.75 -12.16 27.01
CA LEU A 85 9.92 -12.18 28.23
C LEU A 85 10.03 -10.92 29.11
N GLN A 86 10.92 -9.97 28.78
CA GLN A 86 11.00 -8.69 29.47
C GLN A 86 9.79 -7.83 29.09
N ARG A 87 9.35 -7.02 30.05
CA ARG A 87 8.30 -6.02 29.89
C ARG A 87 8.89 -4.66 30.22
N VAL A 88 8.86 -3.73 29.28
CA VAL A 88 9.31 -2.34 29.47
C VAL A 88 8.14 -1.41 29.19
N TYR A 89 7.83 -0.54 30.15
CA TYR A 89 6.70 0.38 30.06
C TYR A 89 7.13 1.81 30.29
N PHE A 90 6.62 2.74 29.49
CA PHE A 90 6.68 4.17 29.80
C PHE A 90 5.51 4.57 30.69
N VAL A 91 5.79 5.34 31.75
CA VAL A 91 4.73 6.01 32.51
C VAL A 91 4.02 7.03 31.63
N ASN A 92 2.70 7.18 31.80
CA ASN A 92 1.92 8.21 31.13
C ASN A 92 1.34 9.21 32.16
N PRO A 93 2.06 10.30 32.50
CA PRO A 93 1.56 11.34 33.39
C PRO A 93 0.30 12.02 32.85
N ALA A 94 -0.49 12.61 33.75
CA ALA A 94 -1.72 13.30 33.37
C ALA A 94 -1.43 14.47 32.41
N GLY A 95 -2.14 14.52 31.28
CA GLY A 95 -2.00 15.57 30.27
C GLY A 95 -0.93 15.30 29.21
N ILE A 96 -0.20 14.20 29.29
CA ILE A 96 0.73 13.76 28.24
C ILE A 96 -0.04 12.97 27.17
N GLU A 97 0.14 13.39 25.92
CA GLU A 97 -0.43 12.75 24.73
C GLU A 97 0.66 12.05 23.91
N ASN A 98 1.90 12.53 23.94
CA ASN A 98 3.02 11.97 23.17
C ASN A 98 4.23 11.70 24.06
N ILE A 99 4.72 10.47 24.03
CA ILE A 99 5.98 10.05 24.64
C ILE A 99 7.00 9.90 23.52
N ILE A 100 8.05 10.72 23.54
CA ILE A 100 9.05 10.81 22.47
C ILE A 100 10.39 10.34 23.02
N SER A 101 10.81 9.15 22.59
CA SER A 101 12.05 8.51 23.02
C SER A 101 13.08 8.50 21.90
N ARG A 102 14.34 8.76 22.26
CA ARG A 102 15.49 8.68 21.35
C ARG A 102 16.61 7.81 21.92
N VAL A 103 17.35 7.16 21.03
CA VAL A 103 18.60 6.46 21.32
C VAL A 103 19.76 7.28 20.76
N THR A 104 20.71 7.64 21.63
CA THR A 104 21.87 8.49 21.31
C THR A 104 23.16 7.70 21.15
N GLY A 105 23.20 6.45 21.61
CA GLY A 105 24.30 5.53 21.36
C GLY A 105 24.32 5.02 19.92
N THR A 106 25.27 4.13 19.65
CA THR A 106 25.58 3.65 18.29
C THR A 106 24.99 2.28 17.96
N ASN A 107 24.28 1.66 18.91
CA ASN A 107 23.76 0.31 18.76
C ASN A 107 22.30 0.33 18.25
N PRO A 108 21.91 -0.64 17.41
CA PRO A 108 20.51 -0.84 17.08
C PRO A 108 19.72 -1.31 18.32
N SER A 109 18.42 -1.00 18.33
CA SER A 109 17.49 -1.45 19.38
C SER A 109 16.97 -2.84 19.07
N SER A 110 17.14 -3.79 19.99
CA SER A 110 16.55 -5.13 19.93
C SER A 110 15.33 -5.20 20.84
N ILE A 111 14.15 -5.29 20.26
CA ILE A 111 12.87 -5.42 20.96
C ILE A 111 12.37 -6.85 20.76
N LEU A 112 12.62 -7.70 21.74
CA LEU A 112 12.33 -9.14 21.74
C LEU A 112 11.18 -9.50 22.70
N GLY A 113 10.84 -8.60 23.63
CA GLY A 113 9.73 -8.75 24.60
C GLY A 113 8.58 -7.76 24.39
N THR A 114 7.93 -7.35 25.49
CA THR A 114 6.80 -6.42 25.46
C THR A 114 7.26 -4.98 25.69
N LEU A 115 6.94 -4.09 24.74
CA LEU A 115 7.09 -2.64 24.87
C LEU A 115 5.72 -2.00 25.05
N GLY A 116 5.52 -1.20 26.10
CA GLY A 116 4.21 -0.65 26.41
C GLY A 116 4.21 0.79 26.92
N VAL A 117 3.00 1.35 27.00
CA VAL A 117 2.72 2.62 27.65
C VAL A 117 1.68 2.36 28.72
N ASP A 118 1.96 2.76 29.97
CA ASP A 118 0.98 2.65 31.05
C ASP A 118 -0.05 3.78 31.00
N GLY A 119 -0.84 3.78 29.92
CA GLY A 119 -1.79 4.83 29.59
C GLY A 119 -2.23 4.76 28.14
N ALA A 120 -2.60 5.91 27.56
CA ALA A 120 -3.10 6.02 26.19
C ALA A 120 -2.30 6.98 25.32
N ALA A 121 -1.16 7.48 25.82
CA ALA A 121 -0.28 8.32 25.01
C ALA A 121 0.30 7.55 23.82
N ASN A 122 0.60 8.30 22.76
CA ASN A 122 1.35 7.83 21.62
C ASN A 122 2.81 7.61 22.02
N LEU A 123 3.48 6.64 21.41
CA LEU A 123 4.89 6.37 21.63
C LEU A 123 5.68 6.52 20.33
N PHE A 124 6.71 7.36 20.38
CA PHE A 124 7.70 7.52 19.31
C PHE A 124 9.03 6.94 19.81
N LEU A 125 9.63 6.02 19.05
CA LEU A 125 10.94 5.42 19.31
C LEU A 125 11.88 5.73 18.14
N LEU A 126 12.88 6.56 18.40
CA LEU A 126 13.89 6.94 17.42
C LEU A 126 15.22 6.25 17.71
N ASN A 127 15.71 5.47 16.76
CA ASN A 127 17.07 4.95 16.78
C ASN A 127 17.68 4.96 15.37
N PRO A 128 18.57 5.93 15.03
CA PRO A 128 19.19 6.02 13.71
C PRO A 128 20.00 4.79 13.30
N HIS A 129 20.43 3.97 14.26
CA HIS A 129 21.26 2.78 14.01
C HIS A 129 20.43 1.53 13.70
N GLY A 130 19.09 1.61 13.83
CA GLY A 130 18.17 0.53 13.46
C GLY A 130 17.34 0.02 14.63
N ILE A 131 16.27 -0.71 14.29
CA ILE A 131 15.33 -1.31 15.25
C ILE A 131 14.96 -2.71 14.78
N ILE A 132 15.07 -3.70 15.66
CA ILE A 132 14.75 -5.10 15.39
C ILE A 132 13.62 -5.51 16.33
N PHE A 133 12.47 -5.87 15.78
CA PHE A 133 11.40 -6.54 16.52
C PHE A 133 11.51 -8.05 16.31
N GLY A 134 11.86 -8.78 17.37
CA GLY A 134 11.97 -10.24 17.34
C GLY A 134 10.61 -10.93 17.21
N ALA A 135 10.62 -12.25 16.99
CA ALA A 135 9.40 -13.03 16.78
C ALA A 135 8.42 -13.00 17.98
N ASN A 136 8.93 -12.76 19.19
CA ASN A 136 8.15 -12.65 20.42
C ASN A 136 7.79 -11.19 20.79
N ALA A 137 8.21 -10.21 19.98
CA ALA A 137 7.97 -8.81 20.24
C ALA A 137 6.48 -8.48 20.22
N GLN A 138 6.04 -7.71 21.22
CA GLN A 138 4.66 -7.28 21.37
C GLN A 138 4.59 -5.82 21.80
N LEU A 139 3.54 -5.14 21.37
CA LEU A 139 3.21 -3.80 21.83
C LEU A 139 2.00 -3.88 22.79
N ASP A 140 2.09 -3.20 23.93
CA ASP A 140 0.95 -2.90 24.81
C ASP A 140 0.74 -1.38 24.84
N ILE A 141 0.25 -0.86 23.71
CA ILE A 141 0.11 0.58 23.44
C ILE A 141 -1.31 0.85 22.96
N GLN A 142 -2.07 1.63 23.74
CA GLN A 142 -3.44 2.00 23.38
C GLN A 142 -3.51 3.19 22.41
N GLY A 143 -2.47 4.04 22.39
CA GLY A 143 -2.31 5.12 21.42
C GLY A 143 -1.60 4.66 20.14
N SER A 144 -1.10 5.61 19.38
CA SER A 144 -0.29 5.35 18.17
C SER A 144 1.16 4.98 18.51
N PHE A 145 1.81 4.22 17.63
CA PHE A 145 3.22 3.86 17.75
C PHE A 145 3.98 4.22 16.48
N VAL A 146 5.11 4.91 16.63
CA VAL A 146 6.02 5.26 15.54
C VAL A 146 7.43 4.78 15.90
N ALA A 147 7.96 3.83 15.12
CA ALA A 147 9.35 3.41 15.18
C ALA A 147 10.10 3.99 13.98
N SER A 148 11.18 4.74 14.23
CA SER A 148 11.92 5.38 13.16
C SER A 148 13.43 5.34 13.34
N THR A 149 14.14 5.29 12.20
CA THR A 149 15.60 5.47 12.15
C THR A 149 16.01 6.88 11.69
N ALA A 150 15.09 7.83 11.78
CA ALA A 150 15.39 9.24 11.59
C ALA A 150 16.33 9.76 12.68
N ASN A 151 17.20 10.72 12.31
CA ASN A 151 18.07 11.41 13.26
C ASN A 151 17.31 12.37 14.17
N SER A 152 16.19 12.94 13.74
CA SER A 152 15.41 13.84 14.60
C SER A 152 13.93 13.90 14.21
N ILE A 153 13.12 14.36 15.16
CA ILE A 153 11.76 14.85 14.91
C ILE A 153 11.79 16.38 14.86
N THR A 154 11.12 16.98 13.88
CA THR A 154 10.85 18.42 13.79
C THR A 154 9.41 18.71 14.20
N PHE A 155 9.21 19.83 14.89
CA PHE A 155 7.92 20.25 15.45
C PHE A 155 7.34 21.48 14.74
N GLY A 156 6.07 21.79 15.05
CA GLY A 156 5.28 22.89 14.47
C GLY A 156 5.94 24.27 14.46
N ASP A 157 6.75 24.54 15.47
CA ASP A 157 7.46 25.79 15.69
C ASP A 157 8.88 25.81 15.10
N GLY A 158 9.28 24.75 14.39
CA GLY A 158 10.61 24.57 13.81
C GLY A 158 11.66 24.04 14.80
N SER A 159 11.30 23.76 16.05
CA SER A 159 12.21 23.11 16.99
C SER A 159 12.43 21.64 16.61
N SER A 160 13.47 21.00 17.15
CA SER A 160 13.80 19.61 16.86
C SER A 160 14.32 18.83 18.06
N PHE A 161 14.00 17.54 18.11
CA PHE A 161 14.55 16.59 19.07
C PHE A 161 15.41 15.54 18.35
N SER A 162 16.73 15.59 18.56
CA SER A 162 17.72 14.82 17.77
C SER A 162 18.35 13.66 18.54
N ALA A 163 18.44 12.48 17.93
CA ALA A 163 19.22 11.32 18.36
C ALA A 163 20.75 11.56 18.33
N ASN A 164 21.21 12.61 17.65
CA ASN A 164 22.57 13.14 17.82
C ASN A 164 22.47 14.51 18.49
N PRO A 165 22.36 14.56 19.83
CA PRO A 165 22.11 15.81 20.53
C PRO A 165 23.36 16.69 20.57
N ASP A 166 23.28 17.86 19.94
CA ASP A 166 24.07 19.00 20.38
C ASP A 166 23.52 19.52 21.72
N ASN A 167 24.34 20.26 22.49
CA ASN A 167 23.97 20.88 23.77
C ASN A 167 22.78 21.87 23.69
N SER A 168 22.16 22.06 22.52
CA SER A 168 21.09 23.05 22.27
C SER A 168 19.83 22.46 21.62
N SER A 169 19.56 21.16 21.73
CA SER A 169 18.26 20.60 21.30
C SER A 169 17.12 21.31 22.03
N LEU A 170 16.35 22.14 21.31
CA LEU A 170 15.27 22.94 21.89
C LEU A 170 14.00 22.09 21.95
N LEU A 171 13.58 21.76 23.17
CA LEU A 171 12.33 21.04 23.43
C LEU A 171 11.13 22.00 23.35
N THR A 172 9.99 21.52 22.85
CA THR A 172 8.80 22.35 22.60
C THR A 172 7.47 21.68 22.98
N VAL A 173 6.43 22.52 23.06
CA VAL A 173 5.01 22.17 23.28
C VAL A 173 4.26 21.85 21.98
N SER A 174 4.87 22.09 20.82
CA SER A 174 4.24 21.89 19.51
C SER A 174 4.08 20.41 19.14
N VAL A 175 3.17 20.12 18.21
CA VAL A 175 2.97 18.77 17.65
C VAL A 175 4.13 18.39 16.70
N PRO A 176 4.53 17.10 16.65
CA PRO A 176 5.47 16.62 15.64
C PRO A 176 4.95 16.89 14.23
N LEU A 177 5.78 17.49 13.37
CA LEU A 177 5.47 17.71 11.95
C LEU A 177 6.12 16.67 11.04
N GLY A 178 7.30 16.15 11.39
CA GLY A 178 7.99 15.22 10.51
C GLY A 178 9.30 14.65 11.05
N LEU A 179 9.72 13.56 10.41
CA LEU A 179 10.98 12.86 10.66
C LEU A 179 12.09 13.41 9.75
N GLN A 180 13.31 13.52 10.28
CA GLN A 180 14.48 14.00 9.53
C GLN A 180 15.61 12.97 9.57
N TYR A 181 16.04 12.51 8.39
CA TYR A 181 17.05 11.44 8.24
C TYR A 181 18.48 11.94 8.04
N GLY A 182 18.70 13.27 8.00
CA GLY A 182 20.03 13.86 7.86
C GLY A 182 20.77 13.45 6.59
N THR A 183 22.10 13.42 6.64
CA THR A 183 23.00 13.04 5.52
C THR A 183 23.52 11.61 5.63
N ASN A 184 23.25 10.91 6.74
CA ASN A 184 23.68 9.53 6.97
C ASN A 184 22.66 8.56 6.35
N GLN A 185 23.11 7.38 5.95
CA GLN A 185 22.16 6.32 5.56
C GLN A 185 21.32 5.95 6.78
N ALA A 186 20.01 6.13 6.67
CA ALA A 186 19.06 5.75 7.71
C ALA A 186 19.18 4.26 8.02
N GLY A 187 19.19 3.90 9.30
CA GLY A 187 19.26 2.50 9.74
C GLY A 187 18.09 1.66 9.25
N ALA A 188 18.23 0.33 9.35
CA ALA A 188 17.18 -0.61 8.97
C ALA A 188 16.18 -0.87 10.12
N ILE A 189 14.93 -1.17 9.76
CA ILE A 189 13.93 -1.74 10.67
C ILE A 189 13.59 -3.15 10.18
N ALA A 190 13.68 -4.13 11.08
CA ALA A 190 13.28 -5.51 10.81
C ALA A 190 12.18 -5.93 11.79
N ASN A 191 11.02 -6.37 11.29
CA ASN A 191 9.92 -6.87 12.11
C ASN A 191 9.64 -8.35 11.85
N ALA A 192 9.84 -9.18 12.87
CA ALA A 192 9.38 -10.57 12.91
C ALA A 192 8.23 -10.77 13.92
N GLY A 193 7.88 -9.74 14.69
CA GLY A 193 6.89 -9.81 15.77
C GLY A 193 5.46 -9.52 15.32
N ASN A 194 4.53 -9.59 16.29
CA ASN A 194 3.14 -9.24 16.09
C ASN A 194 2.86 -7.91 16.78
N LEU A 195 2.99 -6.82 16.02
CA LEU A 195 2.86 -5.47 16.53
C LEU A 195 1.43 -4.99 16.32
N ALA A 196 0.77 -4.57 17.40
CA ALA A 196 -0.60 -4.08 17.37
C ALA A 196 -0.75 -2.82 18.22
N VAL A 197 -1.55 -1.88 17.74
CA VAL A 197 -1.93 -0.66 18.46
C VAL A 197 -3.44 -0.62 18.70
N GLY A 198 -3.92 0.35 19.47
CA GLY A 198 -5.34 0.57 19.69
C GLY A 198 -6.14 0.77 18.39
N SER A 199 -7.45 0.50 18.46
CA SER A 199 -8.36 0.76 17.33
C SER A 199 -8.35 2.24 16.93
N GLY A 200 -8.37 2.50 15.61
CA GLY A 200 -8.29 3.85 15.05
C GLY A 200 -6.93 4.53 15.19
N GLN A 201 -5.91 3.86 15.71
CA GLN A 201 -4.56 4.42 15.91
C GLN A 201 -3.63 4.15 14.73
N THR A 202 -2.47 4.79 14.73
CA THR A 202 -1.42 4.60 13.72
C THR A 202 -0.30 3.70 14.25
N LEU A 203 0.15 2.77 13.41
CA LEU A 203 1.36 1.98 13.59
C LEU A 203 2.30 2.25 12.41
N SER A 204 3.41 2.95 12.66
CA SER A 204 4.34 3.38 11.61
C SER A 204 5.74 2.81 11.85
N LEU A 205 6.27 2.12 10.83
CA LEU A 205 7.66 1.68 10.75
C LEU A 205 8.34 2.48 9.63
N SER A 206 9.28 3.35 9.99
CA SER A 206 9.87 4.30 9.04
C SER A 206 11.40 4.39 9.11
N GLY A 207 12.10 3.76 8.17
CA GLY A 207 13.57 3.69 8.17
C GLY A 207 14.21 3.75 6.79
N GLY A 208 15.51 3.46 6.69
CA GLY A 208 16.21 3.41 5.39
C GLY A 208 15.78 2.17 4.59
N THR A 209 15.82 1.02 5.24
CA THR A 209 15.26 -0.24 4.74
C THR A 209 14.28 -0.75 5.78
N VAL A 210 13.09 -1.18 5.37
CA VAL A 210 12.11 -1.80 6.26
C VAL A 210 11.72 -3.18 5.72
N THR A 211 11.97 -4.20 6.54
CA THR A 211 11.60 -5.58 6.24
C THR A 211 10.61 -6.08 7.30
N SER A 212 9.50 -6.67 6.88
CA SER A 212 8.56 -7.33 7.80
C SER A 212 8.26 -8.75 7.34
N THR A 213 8.40 -9.71 8.25
CA THR A 213 7.91 -11.09 8.16
C THR A 213 6.79 -11.37 9.17
N GLY A 214 6.58 -10.47 10.13
CA GLY A 214 5.54 -10.55 11.16
C GLY A 214 4.23 -9.84 10.81
N SER A 215 3.39 -9.60 11.83
CA SER A 215 2.08 -8.96 11.68
C SER A 215 2.10 -7.51 12.17
N LEU A 216 1.39 -6.63 11.45
CA LEU A 216 1.12 -5.23 11.83
C LEU A 216 -0.39 -5.01 11.86
N THR A 217 -0.94 -4.67 13.02
CA THR A 217 -2.39 -4.54 13.21
C THR A 217 -2.77 -3.16 13.78
N ALA A 218 -3.69 -2.48 13.10
CA ALA A 218 -4.30 -1.23 13.57
C ALA A 218 -5.76 -1.16 13.09
N ALA A 219 -6.66 -1.88 13.76
CA ALA A 219 -8.05 -2.03 13.32
C ALA A 219 -8.74 -0.67 13.10
N GLY A 220 -9.25 -0.43 11.89
CA GLY A 220 -9.88 0.85 11.49
C GLY A 220 -8.94 2.07 11.52
N GLY A 221 -7.65 1.84 11.81
CA GLY A 221 -6.62 2.84 11.94
C GLY A 221 -5.71 2.87 10.73
N ARG A 222 -4.41 3.06 10.96
CA ARG A 222 -3.43 3.24 9.89
C ARG A 222 -2.16 2.45 10.12
N VAL A 223 -1.68 1.75 9.10
CA VAL A 223 -0.35 1.13 9.09
C VAL A 223 0.51 1.81 8.01
N GLU A 224 1.73 2.17 8.38
CA GLU A 224 2.74 2.68 7.45
C GLU A 224 3.99 1.82 7.51
N VAL A 225 4.48 1.40 6.34
CA VAL A 225 5.77 0.72 6.18
C VAL A 225 6.57 1.51 5.16
N LEU A 226 7.49 2.34 5.64
CA LEU A 226 8.11 3.41 4.86
C LEU A 226 9.63 3.32 4.89
N GLY A 227 10.26 3.50 3.75
CA GLY A 227 11.70 3.60 3.63
C GLY A 227 12.15 3.62 2.18
N ASN A 228 13.44 3.80 1.95
CA ASN A 228 14.00 3.77 0.59
C ASN A 228 13.85 2.39 -0.06
N GLN A 229 13.87 1.33 0.75
CA GLN A 229 13.55 -0.04 0.34
C GLN A 229 12.56 -0.66 1.32
N VAL A 230 11.46 -1.22 0.81
CA VAL A 230 10.44 -1.90 1.62
C VAL A 230 10.27 -3.34 1.15
N SER A 231 10.25 -4.29 2.09
CA SER A 231 10.05 -5.71 1.79
C SER A 231 9.12 -6.38 2.79
N LEU A 232 7.98 -6.85 2.31
CA LEU A 232 7.07 -7.73 3.05
C LEU A 232 7.30 -9.15 2.54
N LEU A 233 7.72 -10.04 3.44
CA LEU A 233 8.21 -11.37 3.11
C LEU A 233 7.46 -12.45 3.89
N ASP A 234 7.63 -13.70 3.46
CA ASP A 234 7.01 -14.88 4.07
C ASP A 234 5.50 -14.67 4.28
N ASN A 235 5.00 -14.95 5.48
CA ASN A 235 3.59 -14.82 5.85
C ASN A 235 3.28 -13.47 6.51
N ALA A 236 4.00 -12.39 6.15
CA ALA A 236 3.73 -11.07 6.72
C ALA A 236 2.24 -10.69 6.55
N ARG A 237 1.68 -10.09 7.59
CA ARG A 237 0.27 -9.67 7.60
C ARG A 237 0.16 -8.21 7.99
N ILE A 238 -0.58 -7.44 7.22
CA ILE A 238 -1.00 -6.10 7.60
C ILE A 238 -2.53 -6.08 7.66
N ASP A 239 -3.09 -5.69 8.80
CA ASP A 239 -4.53 -5.73 9.01
C ASP A 239 -5.04 -4.45 9.68
N VAL A 240 -5.79 -3.67 8.91
CA VAL A 240 -6.50 -2.47 9.35
C VAL A 240 -8.01 -2.62 9.20
N SER A 241 -8.50 -3.85 9.04
CA SER A 241 -9.93 -4.14 8.88
C SER A 241 -10.70 -3.79 10.16
N SER A 242 -11.96 -3.37 10.02
CA SER A 242 -12.82 -3.06 11.17
C SER A 242 -14.30 -3.24 10.87
N ASP A 243 -15.14 -3.30 11.91
CA ASP A 243 -16.59 -3.51 11.77
C ASP A 243 -17.32 -2.34 11.09
N THR A 244 -16.77 -1.13 11.11
CA THR A 244 -17.44 0.12 10.69
C THR A 244 -16.76 0.81 9.49
N GLY A 245 -15.80 0.14 8.84
CA GLY A 245 -15.02 0.69 7.73
C GLY A 245 -13.58 0.19 7.76
N GLY A 246 -12.96 0.02 6.59
CA GLY A 246 -11.54 -0.32 6.52
C GLY A 246 -10.62 0.85 6.88
N GLY A 247 -9.46 0.56 7.46
CA GLY A 247 -8.41 1.55 7.72
C GLY A 247 -7.54 1.88 6.50
N THR A 248 -6.37 2.46 6.74
CA THR A 248 -5.39 2.81 5.68
C THR A 248 -4.10 2.03 5.83
N VAL A 249 -3.58 1.49 4.73
CA VAL A 249 -2.25 0.89 4.64
C VAL A 249 -1.43 1.63 3.59
N LEU A 250 -0.28 2.16 3.99
CA LEU A 250 0.70 2.77 3.10
C LEU A 250 2.01 1.98 3.13
N ILE A 251 2.43 1.44 1.99
CA ILE A 251 3.66 0.66 1.85
C ILE A 251 4.51 1.32 0.77
N GLY A 252 5.65 1.87 1.18
CA GLY A 252 6.60 2.51 0.28
C GLY A 252 6.14 3.84 -0.32
N GLY A 253 4.99 4.39 0.06
CA GLY A 253 4.54 5.71 -0.40
C GLY A 253 3.06 5.93 -0.13
N ASP A 254 2.55 7.08 -0.57
CA ASP A 254 1.12 7.39 -0.61
C ASP A 254 0.68 7.55 -2.08
N PHE A 255 -0.55 8.00 -2.29
CA PHE A 255 -1.26 7.99 -3.56
C PHE A 255 -0.42 8.56 -4.71
N GLN A 256 -0.11 7.72 -5.70
CA GLN A 256 0.72 8.04 -6.87
C GLN A 256 2.11 8.61 -6.53
N GLY A 257 2.65 8.23 -5.38
CA GLY A 257 3.89 8.79 -4.84
C GLY A 257 3.79 10.26 -4.44
N ASN A 258 2.58 10.80 -4.34
CA ASN A 258 2.32 12.13 -3.86
C ASN A 258 1.90 12.06 -2.39
N GLY A 259 2.29 13.05 -1.60
CA GLY A 259 1.90 13.13 -0.19
C GLY A 259 3.02 13.65 0.69
N THR A 260 2.85 13.44 2.00
CA THR A 260 3.83 13.88 3.02
C THR A 260 4.74 12.75 3.50
N VAL A 261 4.44 11.50 3.14
CA VAL A 261 5.29 10.35 3.47
C VAL A 261 6.41 10.20 2.43
N PRO A 262 7.60 9.70 2.82
CA PRO A 262 8.66 9.40 1.88
C PRO A 262 8.29 8.23 0.96
N ASN A 263 8.71 8.32 -0.29
CA ASN A 263 8.57 7.23 -1.26
C ASN A 263 9.76 6.27 -1.18
N ALA A 264 9.47 4.99 -1.36
CA ALA A 264 10.45 3.95 -1.60
C ALA A 264 10.93 4.02 -3.03
N VAL A 265 12.19 3.67 -3.24
CA VAL A 265 12.73 3.40 -4.57
C VAL A 265 12.29 2.00 -5.02
N HIS A 266 12.27 1.04 -4.09
CA HIS A 266 11.83 -0.33 -4.36
C HIS A 266 10.90 -0.86 -3.26
N THR A 267 9.82 -1.49 -3.68
CA THR A 267 8.86 -2.17 -2.81
C THR A 267 8.64 -3.60 -3.29
N PHE A 268 8.75 -4.56 -2.37
CA PHE A 268 8.50 -5.98 -2.64
C PHE A 268 7.45 -6.54 -1.67
N VAL A 269 6.42 -7.18 -2.20
CA VAL A 269 5.37 -7.88 -1.46
C VAL A 269 5.33 -9.33 -1.91
N GLY A 270 5.75 -10.26 -1.04
CA GLY A 270 5.80 -11.69 -1.31
C GLY A 270 4.42 -12.33 -1.53
N SER A 271 4.40 -13.54 -2.11
CA SER A 271 3.16 -14.22 -2.51
C SER A 271 2.25 -14.62 -1.34
N ASP A 272 2.84 -14.94 -0.19
CA ASP A 272 2.09 -15.37 1.00
C ASP A 272 1.73 -14.19 1.93
N VAL A 273 2.06 -12.96 1.52
CA VAL A 273 1.73 -11.74 2.27
C VAL A 273 0.26 -11.41 2.11
N THR A 274 -0.37 -10.97 3.21
CA THR A 274 -1.76 -10.48 3.20
C THR A 274 -1.85 -9.04 3.72
N ILE A 275 -2.58 -8.19 3.00
CA ILE A 275 -2.80 -6.78 3.35
C ILE A 275 -4.31 -6.53 3.28
N ASN A 276 -4.94 -6.32 4.44
CA ASN A 276 -6.39 -6.23 4.54
C ASN A 276 -6.81 -4.87 5.09
N ALA A 277 -7.71 -4.21 4.38
CA ALA A 277 -8.39 -2.99 4.80
C ALA A 277 -9.90 -3.16 4.61
N ASP A 278 -10.46 -4.30 5.03
CA ASP A 278 -11.88 -4.62 4.82
C ASP A 278 -12.77 -3.91 5.85
N ALA A 279 -13.98 -3.54 5.43
CA ALA A 279 -15.10 -3.37 6.34
C ALA A 279 -15.72 -4.75 6.63
N LEU A 280 -15.78 -5.16 7.89
CA LEU A 280 -16.23 -6.50 8.27
C LEU A 280 -17.76 -6.62 8.30
N THR A 281 -18.46 -5.56 8.72
CA THR A 281 -19.93 -5.57 8.83
C THR A 281 -20.59 -4.43 8.08
N ASN A 282 -20.29 -3.18 8.43
CA ASN A 282 -20.86 -1.98 7.84
C ASN A 282 -19.75 -1.03 7.44
N GLY A 283 -20.04 -0.18 6.46
CA GLY A 283 -19.13 0.86 6.00
C GLY A 283 -18.25 0.41 4.85
N ASP A 284 -17.52 1.36 4.32
CA ASP A 284 -16.78 1.19 3.08
C ASP A 284 -15.45 0.48 3.32
N GLY A 285 -14.97 -0.21 2.31
CA GLY A 285 -13.59 -0.71 2.28
C GLY A 285 -12.59 0.44 2.46
N GLY A 286 -11.43 0.11 3.03
CA GLY A 286 -10.38 1.06 3.35
C GLY A 286 -9.48 1.40 2.16
N LYS A 287 -8.28 1.90 2.48
CA LYS A 287 -7.27 2.31 1.49
C LYS A 287 -6.03 1.43 1.62
N VAL A 288 -5.55 0.85 0.51
CA VAL A 288 -4.27 0.13 0.45
C VAL A 288 -3.44 0.71 -0.67
N ILE A 289 -2.23 1.19 -0.36
CA ILE A 289 -1.29 1.70 -1.37
C ILE A 289 0.03 0.94 -1.24
N VAL A 290 0.47 0.37 -2.36
CA VAL A 290 1.80 -0.19 -2.54
C VAL A 290 2.50 0.60 -3.64
N TRP A 291 3.47 1.43 -3.24
CA TRP A 291 4.14 2.38 -4.11
C TRP A 291 5.66 2.14 -4.19
N ALA A 292 6.25 2.46 -5.33
CA ALA A 292 7.69 2.69 -5.47
C ALA A 292 8.01 3.65 -6.62
N ASP A 293 9.00 4.53 -6.46
CA ASP A 293 9.47 5.45 -7.49
C ASP A 293 10.21 4.76 -8.65
N GLN A 294 10.73 3.55 -8.45
CA GLN A 294 11.27 2.72 -9.53
C GLN A 294 10.48 1.44 -9.69
N THR A 295 10.61 0.48 -8.77
CA THR A 295 10.05 -0.85 -8.97
C THR A 295 9.17 -1.28 -7.81
N ALA A 296 7.92 -1.58 -8.12
CA ALA A 296 7.02 -2.30 -7.22
C ALA A 296 6.84 -3.74 -7.74
N THR A 297 7.07 -4.71 -6.86
CA THR A 297 6.78 -6.11 -7.11
C THR A 297 5.74 -6.59 -6.12
N VAL A 298 4.56 -6.98 -6.62
CA VAL A 298 3.39 -7.29 -5.80
C VAL A 298 2.84 -8.67 -6.15
N HIS A 299 3.01 -9.61 -5.22
CA HIS A 299 2.55 -10.99 -5.38
C HIS A 299 1.51 -11.40 -4.33
N GLY A 300 1.41 -10.65 -3.23
CA GLY A 300 0.53 -10.94 -2.10
C GLY A 300 -0.94 -10.64 -2.35
N THR A 301 -1.78 -11.00 -1.38
CA THR A 301 -3.22 -10.74 -1.42
C THR A 301 -3.53 -9.37 -0.81
N LEU A 302 -4.25 -8.52 -1.55
CA LEU A 302 -4.67 -7.19 -1.12
C LEU A 302 -6.19 -7.09 -1.15
N THR A 303 -6.81 -6.71 -0.03
CA THR A 303 -8.27 -6.53 0.06
C THR A 303 -8.66 -5.19 0.69
N ALA A 304 -9.72 -4.60 0.16
CA ALA A 304 -10.37 -3.41 0.69
C ALA A 304 -11.88 -3.51 0.43
N ARG A 305 -12.51 -4.56 0.95
CA ARG A 305 -13.91 -4.88 0.62
C ARG A 305 -14.91 -4.07 1.45
N GLY A 306 -16.04 -3.76 0.84
CA GLY A 306 -17.19 -3.16 1.52
C GLY A 306 -17.88 -4.11 2.50
N GLY A 307 -18.58 -3.56 3.48
CA GLY A 307 -19.20 -4.31 4.57
C GLY A 307 -20.21 -5.37 4.10
N THR A 308 -20.28 -6.47 4.87
CA THR A 308 -21.21 -7.59 4.59
C THR A 308 -22.69 -7.24 4.72
N VAL A 309 -23.02 -6.09 5.32
CA VAL A 309 -24.40 -5.56 5.48
C VAL A 309 -24.61 -4.30 4.63
N SER A 310 -23.62 -3.41 4.58
CA SER A 310 -23.66 -2.15 3.84
C SER A 310 -22.26 -1.60 3.60
N GLY A 311 -22.13 -0.74 2.58
CA GLY A 311 -20.90 -0.02 2.26
C GLY A 311 -20.31 -0.42 0.92
N ASP A 312 -19.60 0.53 0.32
CA ASP A 312 -18.94 0.38 -0.96
C ASP A 312 -17.54 -0.23 -0.79
N GLY A 313 -16.93 -0.66 -1.89
CA GLY A 313 -15.57 -1.13 -1.89
C GLY A 313 -14.58 0.02 -1.73
N GLY A 314 -13.39 -0.30 -1.24
CA GLY A 314 -12.34 0.66 -0.95
C GLY A 314 -11.45 0.98 -2.14
N PHE A 315 -10.26 1.49 -1.84
CA PHE A 315 -9.27 1.87 -2.83
C PHE A 315 -8.00 1.05 -2.67
N ILE A 316 -7.51 0.48 -3.76
CA ILE A 316 -6.24 -0.26 -3.80
C ILE A 316 -5.36 0.29 -4.93
N GLU A 317 -4.10 0.60 -4.64
CA GLU A 317 -3.10 0.99 -5.63
C GLU A 317 -1.91 0.05 -5.58
N THR A 318 -1.48 -0.43 -6.76
CA THR A 318 -0.29 -1.27 -6.91
C THR A 318 0.57 -0.72 -8.03
N SER A 319 1.59 0.04 -7.66
CA SER A 319 2.27 0.91 -8.61
C SER A 319 3.75 1.03 -8.37
N GLY A 320 4.51 0.79 -9.44
CA GLY A 320 5.89 1.21 -9.54
C GLY A 320 5.98 2.23 -10.65
N LYS A 321 6.40 3.46 -10.33
CA LYS A 321 6.39 4.57 -11.29
C LYS A 321 7.12 4.22 -12.59
N GLN A 322 8.24 3.50 -12.52
CA GLN A 322 8.94 3.01 -13.71
C GLN A 322 8.57 1.58 -14.09
N PHE A 323 8.52 0.67 -13.11
CA PHE A 323 8.34 -0.76 -13.32
C PHE A 323 7.35 -1.36 -12.33
N LEU A 324 6.29 -1.99 -12.86
CA LEU A 324 5.36 -2.80 -12.08
C LEU A 324 5.47 -4.28 -12.46
N ASN A 325 5.76 -5.13 -11.48
CA ASN A 325 5.61 -6.58 -11.60
C ASN A 325 4.50 -7.05 -10.65
N LEU A 326 3.37 -7.43 -11.22
CA LEU A 326 2.18 -7.84 -10.48
C LEU A 326 1.73 -9.23 -10.92
N THR A 327 1.45 -10.09 -9.94
CA THR A 327 0.84 -11.41 -10.21
C THR A 327 -0.48 -11.64 -9.49
N SER A 328 -0.81 -10.80 -8.51
CA SER A 328 -2.05 -10.91 -7.75
C SER A 328 -3.12 -9.96 -8.28
N THR A 329 -4.38 -10.29 -8.01
CA THR A 329 -5.52 -9.44 -8.33
C THR A 329 -6.09 -8.84 -7.04
N PRO A 330 -5.99 -7.52 -6.84
CA PRO A 330 -6.66 -6.85 -5.72
C PRO A 330 -8.17 -7.10 -5.67
N ASP A 331 -8.74 -7.10 -4.46
CA ASP A 331 -10.18 -7.24 -4.24
C ASP A 331 -10.73 -6.05 -3.47
N ALA A 332 -11.37 -5.13 -4.19
CA ALA A 332 -12.12 -4.03 -3.63
C ALA A 332 -13.63 -4.22 -3.88
N SER A 333 -14.14 -5.45 -3.89
CA SER A 333 -15.56 -5.72 -4.10
C SER A 333 -16.44 -5.25 -2.92
N ALA A 334 -17.74 -5.11 -3.18
CA ALA A 334 -18.74 -4.80 -2.18
C ALA A 334 -19.96 -5.70 -2.33
N PRO A 335 -20.32 -6.53 -1.33
CA PRO A 335 -21.48 -7.40 -1.43
C PRO A 335 -22.82 -6.67 -1.49
N ASN A 336 -22.93 -5.49 -0.86
CA ASN A 336 -24.17 -4.70 -0.75
C ASN A 336 -23.96 -3.21 -1.09
N GLY A 337 -22.98 -2.92 -1.93
CA GLY A 337 -22.63 -1.57 -2.36
C GLY A 337 -22.04 -1.58 -3.77
N SER A 338 -21.50 -0.45 -4.19
CA SER A 338 -20.70 -0.34 -5.41
C SER A 338 -19.30 -0.88 -5.15
N GLY A 339 -18.70 -1.56 -6.12
CA GLY A 339 -17.31 -1.94 -5.99
C GLY A 339 -16.38 -0.73 -5.93
N GLY A 340 -15.26 -0.92 -5.26
CA GLY A 340 -14.19 0.04 -5.10
C GLY A 340 -13.30 0.12 -6.33
N THR A 341 -12.11 0.69 -6.19
CA THR A 341 -11.19 0.94 -7.30
C THR A 341 -9.84 0.29 -7.08
N TRP A 342 -9.32 -0.34 -8.12
CA TRP A 342 -7.93 -0.73 -8.24
C TRP A 342 -7.20 0.18 -9.25
N LEU A 343 -6.18 0.90 -8.79
CA LEU A 343 -5.32 1.77 -9.59
C LEU A 343 -3.97 1.11 -9.91
N ILE A 344 -3.54 1.30 -11.16
CA ILE A 344 -2.21 0.98 -11.70
C ILE A 344 -1.70 2.21 -12.45
N ASP A 345 -0.48 2.69 -12.18
CA ASP A 345 0.03 3.94 -12.81
C ASP A 345 1.55 3.98 -13.14
N PRO A 346 2.08 3.02 -13.93
CA PRO A 346 3.48 3.07 -14.39
C PRO A 346 3.71 4.12 -15.49
N THR A 347 4.89 4.15 -16.11
CA THR A 347 5.21 5.08 -17.21
C THR A 347 4.50 4.75 -18.53
N ASP A 348 4.90 3.69 -19.22
CA ASP A 348 4.13 3.06 -20.31
C ASP A 348 3.49 1.78 -19.77
N ILE A 349 2.42 1.27 -20.39
CA ILE A 349 1.86 -0.04 -19.99
C ILE A 349 1.31 -0.83 -21.17
N THR A 350 1.59 -2.14 -21.15
CA THR A 350 1.04 -3.12 -22.08
C THR A 350 0.05 -4.04 -21.37
N LEU A 351 -1.15 -4.20 -21.90
CA LEU A 351 -2.12 -5.19 -21.44
C LEU A 351 -1.92 -6.44 -22.30
N ALA A 352 -1.53 -7.56 -21.68
CA ALA A 352 -1.15 -8.77 -22.40
C ALA A 352 -1.80 -10.03 -21.83
N LYS A 353 -1.82 -11.09 -22.63
CA LYS A 353 -2.12 -12.44 -22.14
C LYS A 353 -0.90 -13.00 -21.39
N GLY A 354 -0.97 -13.00 -20.07
CA GLY A 354 0.15 -13.34 -19.19
C GLY A 354 0.92 -12.11 -18.69
N GLY A 355 1.71 -12.30 -17.63
CA GLY A 355 2.55 -11.24 -17.08
C GLY A 355 3.81 -11.01 -17.93
N GLY A 356 4.34 -9.78 -17.89
CA GLY A 356 5.62 -9.45 -18.52
C GLY A 356 6.82 -9.92 -17.69
N ALA A 357 8.02 -9.77 -18.28
CA ALA A 357 9.25 -9.96 -17.53
C ALA A 357 9.47 -8.81 -16.53
N ILE A 358 10.27 -9.04 -15.49
CA ILE A 358 10.73 -7.98 -14.59
C ILE A 358 11.42 -6.89 -15.41
N GLY A 359 11.11 -5.62 -15.12
CA GLY A 359 11.62 -4.48 -15.89
C GLY A 359 10.80 -4.18 -17.16
N THR A 360 9.61 -4.77 -17.28
CA THR A 360 8.60 -4.36 -18.27
C THR A 360 7.34 -3.94 -17.53
N ASN A 361 6.57 -3.03 -18.12
CA ASN A 361 5.26 -2.66 -17.61
C ASN A 361 4.20 -3.44 -18.38
N THR A 362 3.98 -4.68 -17.97
CA THR A 362 2.94 -5.53 -18.57
C THR A 362 1.99 -6.02 -17.49
N VAL A 363 0.70 -5.73 -17.66
CA VAL A 363 -0.36 -6.25 -16.81
C VAL A 363 -1.08 -7.38 -17.54
N ASN A 364 -1.25 -8.49 -16.84
CA ASN A 364 -1.98 -9.63 -17.36
C ASN A 364 -3.48 -9.33 -17.35
N VAL A 365 -4.14 -9.41 -18.51
CA VAL A 365 -5.59 -9.17 -18.61
C VAL A 365 -6.42 -10.15 -17.80
N ALA A 366 -5.88 -11.33 -17.43
CA ALA A 366 -6.56 -12.22 -16.49
C ALA A 366 -6.78 -11.57 -15.12
N ASN A 367 -5.81 -10.77 -14.63
CA ASN A 367 -5.97 -10.06 -13.36
C ASN A 367 -7.03 -8.94 -13.50
N ILE A 368 -7.06 -8.22 -14.63
CA ILE A 368 -8.08 -7.21 -14.92
C ILE A 368 -9.47 -7.86 -14.96
N ASN A 369 -9.61 -8.97 -15.66
CA ASN A 369 -10.86 -9.73 -15.75
C ASN A 369 -11.34 -10.17 -14.37
N ASP A 370 -10.46 -10.74 -13.55
CA ASP A 370 -10.79 -11.16 -12.19
C ASP A 370 -11.27 -9.99 -11.30
N ALA A 371 -10.66 -8.81 -11.42
CA ALA A 371 -11.08 -7.62 -10.66
C ALA A 371 -12.46 -7.13 -11.11
N LEU A 372 -12.67 -6.97 -12.42
CA LEU A 372 -13.96 -6.55 -12.99
C LEU A 372 -15.06 -7.58 -12.68
N ASN A 373 -14.74 -8.87 -12.69
CA ASN A 373 -15.63 -9.97 -12.33
C ASN A 373 -16.07 -9.95 -10.86
N ARG A 374 -15.28 -9.36 -9.97
CA ARG A 374 -15.67 -9.09 -8.58
C ARG A 374 -16.49 -7.81 -8.43
N GLY A 375 -16.67 -7.05 -9.51
CA GLY A 375 -17.27 -5.71 -9.49
C GLY A 375 -16.30 -4.60 -9.09
N THR A 376 -15.00 -4.88 -8.95
CA THR A 376 -13.99 -3.84 -8.68
C THR A 376 -13.76 -3.02 -9.95
N ASN A 377 -13.80 -1.69 -9.86
CA ASN A 377 -13.41 -0.80 -10.94
C ASN A 377 -11.90 -0.89 -11.15
N VAL A 378 -11.44 -0.85 -12.39
CA VAL A 378 -10.02 -0.88 -12.75
C VAL A 378 -9.67 0.43 -13.42
N THR A 379 -8.72 1.16 -12.84
CA THR A 379 -8.12 2.36 -13.45
C THR A 379 -6.67 2.06 -13.77
N ILE A 380 -6.32 2.21 -15.05
CA ILE A 380 -4.94 2.12 -15.51
C ILE A 380 -4.58 3.49 -16.05
N SER A 381 -3.71 4.20 -15.35
CA SER A 381 -3.14 5.44 -15.81
C SER A 381 -1.69 5.26 -16.22
N THR A 382 -1.15 6.25 -16.91
CA THR A 382 0.28 6.33 -17.21
C THR A 382 0.86 7.66 -16.77
N SER A 383 2.19 7.73 -16.68
CA SER A 383 2.92 8.99 -16.50
C SER A 383 4.14 9.06 -17.42
N ILE A 384 4.53 10.26 -17.86
CA ILE A 384 5.74 10.43 -18.67
C ILE A 384 6.97 10.28 -17.77
N GLY A 385 7.89 9.41 -18.16
CA GLY A 385 9.14 9.20 -17.44
C GLY A 385 10.23 8.52 -18.28
N GLY A 386 11.44 9.08 -18.24
CA GLY A 386 12.57 8.51 -18.98
C GLY A 386 12.37 8.62 -20.50
N THR A 387 12.34 7.47 -21.19
CA THR A 387 12.10 7.37 -22.64
C THR A 387 10.66 7.03 -23.00
N ASP A 388 9.86 6.71 -22.00
CA ASP A 388 8.49 6.25 -22.16
C ASP A 388 7.58 7.45 -22.44
N GLN A 389 6.56 7.22 -23.27
CA GLN A 389 5.73 8.30 -23.80
C GLN A 389 4.45 8.51 -23.00
N GLY A 390 4.10 7.60 -22.10
CA GLY A 390 2.82 7.59 -21.41
C GLY A 390 1.74 6.79 -22.15
N ASN A 391 2.10 5.76 -22.92
CA ASN A 391 1.17 4.98 -23.75
C ASN A 391 0.51 3.83 -22.99
N ILE A 392 -0.76 3.55 -23.31
CA ILE A 392 -1.46 2.31 -22.95
C ILE A 392 -1.68 1.49 -24.22
N THR A 393 -1.18 0.25 -24.26
CA THR A 393 -1.35 -0.65 -25.42
C THR A 393 -1.94 -1.99 -25.00
N GLN A 394 -3.08 -2.38 -25.56
CA GLN A 394 -3.63 -3.73 -25.42
C GLN A 394 -3.12 -4.62 -26.56
N ASN A 395 -2.52 -5.77 -26.26
CA ASN A 395 -2.12 -6.75 -27.26
C ASN A 395 -3.34 -7.42 -27.91
N ASN A 396 -3.18 -7.91 -29.14
CA ASN A 396 -4.25 -8.52 -29.93
C ASN A 396 -4.85 -9.82 -29.35
N ASP A 397 -4.14 -10.51 -28.46
CA ASP A 397 -4.62 -11.71 -27.77
C ASP A 397 -5.05 -11.45 -26.32
N ALA A 398 -5.04 -10.20 -25.89
CA ALA A 398 -5.29 -9.76 -24.53
C ALA A 398 -6.75 -9.34 -24.33
N LEU A 399 -7.66 -10.31 -24.44
CA LEU A 399 -9.11 -10.10 -24.30
C LEU A 399 -9.47 -9.66 -22.87
N ILE A 400 -10.24 -8.59 -22.76
CA ILE A 400 -10.87 -8.18 -21.49
C ILE A 400 -12.32 -8.66 -21.51
N CYS A 401 -12.66 -9.57 -20.61
CA CYS A 401 -13.97 -10.23 -20.56
C CYS A 401 -14.52 -10.19 -19.13
N LYS A 402 -15.52 -9.34 -18.90
CA LYS A 402 -16.31 -9.33 -17.67
C LYS A 402 -17.49 -10.29 -17.80
N THR A 403 -17.44 -11.39 -17.05
CA THR A 403 -18.38 -12.51 -17.16
C THR A 403 -19.22 -12.77 -15.91
N GLU A 404 -18.93 -12.08 -14.81
CA GLU A 404 -19.65 -12.22 -13.54
C GLU A 404 -19.61 -10.91 -12.73
N GLY A 405 -20.21 -10.90 -11.53
CA GLY A 405 -20.24 -9.74 -10.64
C GLY A 405 -21.26 -8.66 -11.02
N GLY A 406 -21.32 -7.62 -10.17
CA GLY A 406 -22.13 -6.41 -10.38
C GLY A 406 -21.51 -5.45 -11.39
N ASP A 407 -22.05 -4.24 -11.48
CA ASP A 407 -21.54 -3.21 -12.40
C ASP A 407 -20.08 -2.83 -12.06
N ALA A 408 -19.29 -2.48 -13.08
CA ALA A 408 -17.90 -2.05 -12.92
C ALA A 408 -17.50 -1.02 -14.00
N THR A 409 -16.39 -0.34 -13.79
CA THR A 409 -15.81 0.62 -14.73
C THR A 409 -14.37 0.23 -15.06
N LEU A 410 -14.03 0.23 -16.34
CA LEU A 410 -12.66 0.18 -16.84
C LEU A 410 -12.28 1.57 -17.35
N THR A 411 -11.33 2.21 -16.67
CA THR A 411 -10.76 3.50 -17.08
C THR A 411 -9.33 3.29 -17.54
N LEU A 412 -9.04 3.68 -18.78
CA LEU A 412 -7.69 3.77 -19.33
C LEU A 412 -7.34 5.24 -19.52
N GLN A 413 -6.35 5.74 -18.78
CA GLN A 413 -5.96 7.15 -18.77
C GLN A 413 -4.49 7.31 -19.18
N ALA A 414 -4.25 7.56 -20.46
CA ALA A 414 -2.90 7.73 -20.99
C ALA A 414 -2.46 9.20 -21.00
N GLU A 415 -1.22 9.49 -20.60
CA GLU A 415 -0.60 10.80 -20.89
C GLU A 415 -0.34 10.99 -22.40
N ASN A 416 -0.17 9.90 -23.16
CA ASN A 416 -0.12 9.95 -24.63
C ASN A 416 -1.21 9.05 -25.27
N ASP A 417 -0.86 8.03 -26.06
CA ASP A 417 -1.83 7.28 -26.87
C ASP A 417 -2.45 6.09 -26.11
N ILE A 418 -3.71 5.78 -26.43
CA ILE A 418 -4.36 4.52 -26.07
C ILE A 418 -4.58 3.70 -27.34
N VAL A 419 -4.02 2.49 -27.38
CA VAL A 419 -4.12 1.57 -28.51
C VAL A 419 -4.81 0.28 -28.07
N LEU A 420 -5.99 0.02 -28.61
CA LEU A 420 -6.78 -1.19 -28.37
C LEU A 420 -6.73 -2.09 -29.59
N ASN A 421 -6.21 -3.32 -29.42
CA ASN A 421 -6.07 -4.31 -30.49
C ASN A 421 -6.90 -5.58 -30.25
N ALA A 422 -7.69 -5.66 -29.18
CA ALA A 422 -8.45 -6.84 -28.80
C ALA A 422 -9.80 -6.48 -28.16
N ASP A 423 -10.68 -7.47 -28.06
CA ASP A 423 -12.05 -7.27 -27.55
C ASP A 423 -12.09 -6.84 -26.09
N ILE A 424 -13.11 -6.03 -25.76
CA ILE A 424 -13.47 -5.64 -24.39
C ILE A 424 -14.97 -5.87 -24.23
N THR A 425 -15.36 -6.95 -23.56
CA THR A 425 -16.76 -7.38 -23.50
C THR A 425 -17.24 -7.57 -22.07
N SER A 426 -18.51 -7.25 -21.84
CA SER A 426 -19.26 -7.67 -20.66
C SER A 426 -20.46 -8.52 -21.08
N ASN A 427 -20.79 -9.55 -20.29
CA ASN A 427 -22.05 -10.28 -20.40
C ASN A 427 -22.77 -10.44 -19.05
N SER A 428 -22.25 -9.82 -17.98
CA SER A 428 -22.83 -9.80 -16.64
C SER A 428 -22.51 -8.47 -15.98
N GLY A 429 -23.53 -7.79 -15.45
CA GLY A 429 -23.40 -6.39 -15.00
C GLY A 429 -23.03 -5.43 -16.15
N GLN A 430 -23.28 -4.16 -15.95
CA GLN A 430 -22.81 -3.11 -16.86
C GLN A 430 -21.30 -2.97 -16.72
N LEU A 431 -20.60 -2.74 -17.84
CA LEU A 431 -19.20 -2.32 -17.85
C LEU A 431 -19.13 -0.93 -18.46
N ASN A 432 -18.91 0.10 -17.63
CA ASN A 432 -18.56 1.42 -18.15
C ASN A 432 -17.12 1.37 -18.67
N ILE A 433 -16.88 1.99 -19.81
CA ILE A 433 -15.55 2.09 -20.41
C ILE A 433 -15.24 3.57 -20.63
N GLU A 434 -14.12 4.01 -20.07
CA GLU A 434 -13.63 5.38 -20.20
C GLU A 434 -12.19 5.37 -20.73
N LEU A 435 -11.99 5.99 -21.90
CA LEU A 435 -10.68 6.10 -22.54
C LEU A 435 -10.25 7.57 -22.60
N LEU A 436 -9.24 7.95 -21.82
CA LEU A 436 -8.76 9.32 -21.72
C LEU A 436 -7.29 9.37 -22.18
N ALA A 437 -7.06 9.77 -23.41
CA ALA A 437 -5.72 10.09 -23.88
C ALA A 437 -5.43 11.60 -23.68
N ASP A 438 -4.16 12.01 -23.72
CA ASP A 438 -3.71 13.38 -23.41
C ASP A 438 -4.04 13.80 -21.96
N SER A 439 -3.87 12.91 -20.98
CA SER A 439 -4.20 13.22 -19.58
C SER A 439 -3.30 14.31 -18.97
N ASP A 440 -2.11 14.53 -19.53
CA ASP A 440 -1.20 15.63 -19.17
C ASP A 440 -1.58 16.98 -19.82
N ASN A 441 -2.57 16.98 -20.73
CA ASN A 441 -3.00 18.13 -21.53
C ASN A 441 -1.89 18.75 -22.39
N SER A 442 -0.93 17.95 -22.86
CA SER A 442 0.10 18.36 -23.83
C SER A 442 -0.49 18.77 -25.19
N GLY A 443 -1.72 18.34 -25.49
CA GLY A 443 -2.39 18.48 -26.77
C GLY A 443 -2.18 17.29 -27.69
N ALA A 444 -1.62 16.18 -27.19
CA ALA A 444 -1.25 14.98 -27.95
C ALA A 444 -1.64 13.72 -27.17
N GLY A 445 -2.37 12.82 -27.82
CA GLY A 445 -2.73 11.51 -27.28
C GLY A 445 -3.96 10.96 -27.99
N ALA A 446 -3.77 10.06 -28.95
CA ALA A 446 -4.85 9.55 -29.77
C ALA A 446 -5.48 8.29 -29.17
N ILE A 447 -6.76 8.06 -29.52
CA ILE A 447 -7.45 6.79 -29.29
C ILE A 447 -7.42 5.98 -30.59
N ILE A 448 -6.77 4.83 -30.57
CA ILE A 448 -6.61 3.95 -31.74
C ILE A 448 -7.27 2.61 -31.43
N ILE A 449 -8.34 2.26 -32.16
CA ILE A 449 -9.05 0.99 -32.02
C ILE A 449 -9.06 0.33 -33.40
N THR A 450 -8.08 -0.53 -33.62
CA THR A 450 -7.86 -1.11 -34.94
C THR A 450 -7.36 -2.54 -34.84
N THR A 451 -7.80 -3.40 -35.75
CA THR A 451 -7.21 -4.73 -35.93
C THR A 451 -6.84 -4.96 -37.40
N LEU A 452 -5.79 -5.74 -37.62
CA LEU A 452 -5.41 -6.25 -38.94
C LEU A 452 -6.27 -7.46 -39.36
N ASP A 453 -6.86 -8.16 -38.38
CA ASP A 453 -7.61 -9.40 -38.58
C ASP A 453 -9.01 -9.28 -37.92
N GLY A 454 -10.07 -9.47 -38.72
CA GLY A 454 -11.44 -9.51 -38.20
C GLY A 454 -11.98 -8.16 -37.74
N THR A 455 -12.71 -8.16 -36.63
CA THR A 455 -13.28 -6.97 -35.98
C THR A 455 -12.95 -7.01 -34.49
N ILE A 456 -12.73 -5.84 -33.88
CA ILE A 456 -12.68 -5.69 -32.43
C ILE A 456 -14.10 -5.43 -31.94
N ASP A 457 -14.56 -6.24 -31.00
CA ASP A 457 -15.87 -6.07 -30.37
C ASP A 457 -15.70 -5.46 -28.97
N ILE A 458 -16.30 -4.29 -28.78
CA ILE A 458 -16.45 -3.61 -27.49
C ILE A 458 -17.93 -3.64 -27.11
N ASP A 459 -18.30 -4.44 -26.11
CA ASP A 459 -19.68 -4.56 -25.62
C ASP A 459 -19.74 -4.23 -24.13
N THR A 460 -20.43 -3.15 -23.77
CA THR A 460 -20.54 -2.67 -22.39
C THR A 460 -21.65 -3.36 -21.59
N ASN A 461 -22.46 -4.21 -22.23
CA ASN A 461 -23.66 -4.81 -21.64
C ASN A 461 -24.61 -3.77 -21.01
N GLY A 462 -24.73 -2.60 -21.65
CA GLY A 462 -25.59 -1.51 -21.18
C GLY A 462 -24.89 -0.42 -20.39
N GLY A 463 -23.60 -0.55 -20.09
CA GLY A 463 -22.79 0.54 -19.54
C GLY A 463 -22.46 1.63 -20.56
N ASP A 464 -21.97 2.77 -20.08
CA ASP A 464 -21.55 3.87 -20.92
C ASP A 464 -20.17 3.58 -21.56
N PHE A 465 -19.98 4.00 -22.81
CA PHE A 465 -18.68 4.10 -23.47
C PHE A 465 -18.36 5.58 -23.69
N SER A 466 -17.23 6.05 -23.17
CA SER A 466 -16.76 7.41 -23.38
C SER A 466 -15.29 7.44 -23.74
N SER A 467 -14.91 8.32 -24.67
CA SER A 467 -13.52 8.51 -25.04
C SER A 467 -13.18 9.94 -25.42
N LEU A 468 -11.97 10.36 -25.03
CA LEU A 468 -11.37 11.65 -25.33
C LEU A 468 -9.98 11.43 -25.93
N GLY A 469 -9.71 12.04 -27.08
CA GLY A 469 -8.47 11.82 -27.82
C GLY A 469 -8.08 13.02 -28.67
N ARG A 470 -6.77 13.21 -28.81
CA ARG A 470 -6.12 14.31 -29.53
C ARG A 470 -5.07 13.80 -30.49
N GLY A 471 -5.07 14.36 -31.69
CA GLY A 471 -4.32 13.82 -32.81
C GLY A 471 -2.82 13.85 -32.59
N THR A 472 -2.19 12.73 -32.90
CA THR A 472 -0.75 12.49 -32.85
C THR A 472 -0.24 12.11 -34.23
N THR A 473 1.07 12.24 -34.47
CA THR A 473 1.64 11.97 -35.80
C THR A 473 1.57 10.49 -36.21
N ASN A 474 1.54 9.58 -35.24
CA ASN A 474 1.39 8.13 -35.44
C ASN A 474 -0.07 7.68 -35.69
N SER A 475 -1.07 8.54 -35.47
CA SER A 475 -2.49 8.25 -35.73
C SER A 475 -3.02 8.84 -37.05
N ASN A 476 -2.14 9.14 -38.02
CA ASN A 476 -2.45 10.01 -39.17
C ASN A 476 -2.93 11.41 -38.75
N GLY A 477 -2.57 11.87 -37.55
CA GLY A 477 -3.06 13.13 -36.99
C GLY A 477 -4.47 13.06 -36.41
N TRP A 478 -5.06 11.87 -36.25
CA TRP A 478 -6.45 11.73 -35.84
C TRP A 478 -6.60 11.68 -34.32
N GLY A 479 -7.60 12.37 -33.78
CA GLY A 479 -7.94 12.25 -32.35
C GLY A 479 -8.49 10.87 -32.00
N HIS A 480 -9.32 10.32 -32.90
CA HIS A 480 -9.80 8.94 -32.84
C HIS A 480 -9.61 8.24 -34.18
N HIS A 481 -9.04 7.04 -34.17
CA HIS A 481 -8.93 6.16 -35.32
C HIS A 481 -9.57 4.81 -35.02
N LEU A 482 -10.79 4.62 -35.51
CA LEU A 482 -11.56 3.39 -35.40
C LEU A 482 -11.59 2.69 -36.76
N ASN A 483 -11.02 1.49 -36.86
CA ASN A 483 -11.08 0.69 -38.07
C ASN A 483 -11.34 -0.78 -37.75
N ASN A 484 -12.41 -1.34 -38.31
CA ASN A 484 -12.92 -2.67 -37.94
C ASN A 484 -13.28 -2.77 -36.44
N ALA A 485 -13.92 -1.73 -35.88
CA ALA A 485 -14.32 -1.68 -34.47
C ALA A 485 -15.84 -1.67 -34.33
N ASN A 486 -16.40 -2.60 -33.57
CA ASN A 486 -17.81 -2.62 -33.20
C ASN A 486 -17.96 -2.20 -31.74
N ILE A 487 -18.56 -1.04 -31.49
CA ILE A 487 -18.82 -0.52 -30.15
C ILE A 487 -20.32 -0.57 -29.89
N ASN A 488 -20.73 -1.42 -28.94
CA ASN A 488 -22.10 -1.60 -28.51
C ASN A 488 -22.25 -1.18 -27.05
N ALA A 489 -22.88 -0.02 -26.82
CA ALA A 489 -23.15 0.47 -25.47
C ALA A 489 -24.48 -0.06 -24.90
N GLY A 490 -25.24 -0.87 -25.65
CA GLY A 490 -26.52 -1.40 -25.19
C GLY A 490 -27.49 -0.29 -24.78
N GLY A 491 -27.98 -0.30 -23.54
CA GLY A 491 -28.82 0.76 -22.97
C GLY A 491 -28.08 2.06 -22.59
N GLY A 492 -26.75 2.04 -22.54
CA GLY A 492 -25.90 3.15 -22.16
C GLY A 492 -25.59 4.10 -23.32
N ASN A 493 -24.88 5.17 -23.00
CA ASN A 493 -24.43 6.20 -23.93
C ASN A 493 -23.10 5.82 -24.56
N LEU A 494 -22.89 6.25 -25.81
CA LEU A 494 -21.64 6.16 -26.53
C LEU A 494 -21.20 7.57 -26.90
N LYS A 495 -20.11 8.04 -26.33
CA LYS A 495 -19.56 9.39 -26.55
C LYS A 495 -18.12 9.31 -27.03
N LEU A 496 -17.85 9.86 -28.21
CA LEU A 496 -16.48 10.04 -28.74
C LEU A 496 -16.18 11.54 -28.88
N GLU A 497 -15.08 12.00 -28.31
CA GLU A 497 -14.61 13.39 -28.38
C GLU A 497 -13.19 13.46 -28.95
N GLY A 498 -13.06 13.79 -30.23
CA GLY A 498 -11.79 13.77 -30.94
C GLY A 498 -11.38 15.13 -31.46
N THR A 499 -10.11 15.49 -31.26
CA THR A 499 -9.50 16.67 -31.90
C THR A 499 -8.33 16.23 -32.77
N GLY A 500 -8.30 16.61 -34.04
CA GLY A 500 -7.18 16.33 -34.95
C GLY A 500 -5.95 17.17 -34.60
N ILE A 501 -4.78 16.74 -35.06
CA ILE A 501 -3.52 17.45 -34.82
C ILE A 501 -3.55 18.87 -35.41
N ALA A 502 -2.96 19.84 -34.71
CA ALA A 502 -3.05 21.25 -35.10
C ALA A 502 -2.41 21.54 -36.46
N ASP A 503 -1.26 20.92 -36.78
CA ASP A 503 -0.41 21.31 -37.92
C ASP A 503 -0.39 20.30 -39.08
N GLY A 504 -1.46 19.51 -39.28
CA GLY A 504 -1.52 18.48 -40.32
C GLY A 504 -2.92 18.13 -40.81
N THR A 505 -3.02 17.15 -41.72
CA THR A 505 -4.29 16.57 -42.20
C THR A 505 -4.81 15.54 -41.19
N GLY A 506 -5.34 16.03 -40.07
CA GLY A 506 -5.86 15.21 -38.97
C GLY A 506 -7.38 15.32 -38.84
N ASN A 507 -8.07 14.18 -38.78
CA ASN A 507 -9.50 14.15 -38.44
C ASN A 507 -9.69 14.26 -36.93
N GLY A 508 -10.79 14.88 -36.48
CA GLY A 508 -11.19 14.78 -35.08
C GLY A 508 -11.48 13.32 -34.72
N ILE A 509 -12.41 12.73 -35.48
CA ILE A 509 -12.83 11.34 -35.36
C ILE A 509 -12.86 10.72 -36.76
N GLY A 510 -12.09 9.67 -36.99
CA GLY A 510 -12.14 8.85 -38.20
C GLY A 510 -12.64 7.44 -37.89
N ILE A 511 -13.71 7.02 -38.58
CA ILE A 511 -14.36 5.72 -38.39
C ILE A 511 -14.46 5.02 -39.74
N SER A 512 -13.95 3.79 -39.84
CA SER A 512 -14.07 2.95 -41.04
C SER A 512 -14.40 1.49 -40.73
N ASN A 513 -15.25 0.88 -41.58
CA ASN A 513 -15.60 -0.55 -41.49
C ASN A 513 -16.07 -1.00 -40.09
N SER A 514 -16.75 -0.11 -39.38
CA SER A 514 -17.05 -0.20 -37.95
C SER A 514 -18.55 -0.10 -37.68
N GLN A 515 -18.97 -0.50 -36.48
CA GLN A 515 -20.34 -0.33 -36.00
C GLN A 515 -20.37 0.45 -34.70
N LEU A 516 -21.23 1.47 -34.60
CA LEU A 516 -21.55 2.13 -33.34
C LEU A 516 -23.02 1.86 -33.01
N LYS A 517 -23.29 1.37 -31.80
CA LYS A 517 -24.64 0.92 -31.42
C LYS A 517 -25.02 1.33 -30.01
N THR A 518 -26.22 1.89 -29.89
CA THR A 518 -27.00 2.02 -28.65
C THR A 518 -28.43 1.52 -28.88
N THR A 519 -29.16 1.29 -27.80
CA THR A 519 -30.56 0.83 -27.77
C THR A 519 -31.31 1.50 -26.61
N GLY A 520 -32.64 1.57 -26.70
CA GLY A 520 -33.47 2.14 -25.64
C GLY A 520 -33.28 3.66 -25.52
N LEU A 521 -32.75 4.10 -24.37
CA LEU A 521 -32.54 5.52 -24.09
C LEU A 521 -31.09 5.98 -24.35
N GLY A 522 -30.20 5.05 -24.73
CA GLY A 522 -28.79 5.33 -24.95
C GLY A 522 -28.54 6.21 -26.17
N THR A 523 -27.65 7.20 -26.04
CA THR A 523 -27.34 8.15 -27.12
C THR A 523 -25.97 7.90 -27.75
N ILE A 524 -25.85 8.17 -29.05
CA ILE A 524 -24.55 8.23 -29.74
C ILE A 524 -24.19 9.69 -29.96
N THR A 525 -23.09 10.15 -29.36
CA THR A 525 -22.58 11.52 -29.44
C THR A 525 -21.18 11.51 -30.03
N LEU A 526 -20.98 12.19 -31.16
CA LEU A 526 -19.69 12.34 -31.83
C LEU A 526 -19.33 13.83 -31.87
N ILE A 527 -18.26 14.22 -31.18
CA ILE A 527 -17.77 15.59 -31.14
C ILE A 527 -16.36 15.58 -31.74
N GLY A 528 -16.27 15.98 -33.01
CA GLY A 528 -15.03 15.96 -33.77
C GLY A 528 -14.58 17.37 -34.18
N ASN A 529 -13.38 17.76 -33.80
CA ASN A 529 -12.71 18.97 -34.27
C ASN A 529 -11.57 18.58 -35.23
N GLY A 530 -11.64 19.00 -36.49
CA GLY A 530 -10.54 18.78 -37.44
C GLY A 530 -9.29 19.60 -37.05
N GLY A 531 -8.13 19.17 -37.55
CA GLY A 531 -6.89 19.95 -37.46
C GLY A 531 -6.99 21.34 -38.11
N ILE A 532 -6.16 22.29 -37.68
CA ILE A 532 -6.22 23.70 -38.09
C ILE A 532 -5.29 24.07 -39.26
N GLY A 533 -4.50 23.12 -39.78
CA GLY A 533 -3.39 23.39 -40.70
C GLY A 533 -3.47 22.83 -42.13
N GLY A 534 -4.42 21.94 -42.46
CA GLY A 534 -4.52 21.29 -43.78
C GLY A 534 -5.89 21.43 -44.46
N ASP A 535 -5.91 21.45 -45.79
CA ASP A 535 -7.15 21.60 -46.60
C ASP A 535 -8.11 20.38 -46.51
N ASP A 536 -7.69 19.28 -45.88
CA ASP A 536 -8.42 17.99 -45.82
C ASP A 536 -8.81 17.54 -44.39
N SER A 537 -8.71 18.40 -43.37
CA SER A 537 -9.08 18.03 -41.99
C SER A 537 -10.60 18.00 -41.78
N ILE A 538 -11.14 16.83 -41.41
CA ILE A 538 -12.58 16.64 -41.15
C ILE A 538 -12.82 16.50 -39.64
N GLY A 539 -13.88 17.13 -39.12
CA GLY A 539 -14.29 16.93 -37.72
C GLY A 539 -14.62 15.47 -37.43
N VAL A 540 -15.61 14.92 -38.15
CA VAL A 540 -16.03 13.52 -38.06
C VAL A 540 -16.12 12.92 -39.48
N ASP A 541 -15.32 11.89 -39.74
CA ASP A 541 -15.30 11.13 -41.00
C ASP A 541 -15.79 9.69 -40.76
N VAL A 542 -16.79 9.27 -41.52
CA VAL A 542 -17.50 7.99 -41.37
C VAL A 542 -17.59 7.31 -42.73
N THR A 543 -16.75 6.29 -42.97
CA THR A 543 -16.70 5.53 -44.23
C THR A 543 -17.03 4.03 -44.03
N ASN A 544 -18.01 3.49 -44.77
CA ASN A 544 -18.43 2.08 -44.71
C ASN A 544 -18.85 1.58 -43.31
N ASN A 545 -19.60 2.38 -42.56
CA ASN A 545 -20.00 2.06 -41.18
C ASN A 545 -21.51 1.83 -41.02
N THR A 546 -21.88 1.23 -39.90
CA THR A 546 -23.27 1.13 -39.43
C THR A 546 -23.43 1.87 -38.10
N ILE A 547 -24.34 2.83 -38.02
CA ILE A 547 -24.67 3.55 -36.78
C ILE A 547 -26.12 3.22 -36.42
N ILE A 548 -26.34 2.65 -35.23
CA ILE A 548 -27.66 2.22 -34.75
C ILE A 548 -27.94 2.91 -33.42
N SER A 549 -29.00 3.70 -33.37
CA SER A 549 -29.57 4.24 -32.13
C SER A 549 -31.08 4.08 -32.24
N SER A 550 -31.70 3.38 -31.28
CA SER A 550 -33.11 2.97 -31.34
C SER A 550 -33.86 3.24 -30.05
#